data_AF-A0A3D1N2T0-F1
#
_entry.id   AF-A0A3D1N2T0-F1
#
_cell.length_a   1.000
_cell.length_b   1.000
_cell.length_c   1.000
_cell.angle_alpha   90.00
_cell.angle_beta   90.00
_cell.angle_gamma   90.00
#
_symmetry.space_group_name_H-M   'P 1'
#
loop_
_entity.id
_entity.type
_entity.pdbx_description
1 polymer ?
#
loop_
_entity_poly.entity_id
_entity_poly.type
_entity_poly.pdbx_seq_one_letter_code
_entity_poly.pdbx_strand_id
1 'polypeptide(L)'
;MIFIMNDNFLATPLPPDIADMTVFEAAAISASARRAGFAVFELDGAGMKAKPALMEHIARSLAFPGDFGENWDALIDYLGDMANFHKNNKILILIGAAAEIAGSDPALYSELRNVCGLACNNAREWSKGAVILKFIFIS
;
A
#
# COMPACT_ATOMS: atom_id res chain seq x y z
N MET A 1 -0.23 -26.26 12.52
CA MET A 1 1.03 -25.48 12.55
C MET A 1 0.62 -24.02 12.44
N ILE A 2 0.57 -23.31 13.57
CA ILE A 2 0.13 -21.92 13.62
C ILE A 2 1.27 -21.09 13.04
N PHE A 3 1.08 -20.55 11.85
CA PHE A 3 2.03 -19.64 11.22
C PHE A 3 2.01 -18.37 12.05
N ILE A 4 3.07 -18.14 12.83
CA ILE A 4 3.29 -16.87 13.54
C ILE A 4 3.60 -15.85 12.45
N MET A 5 2.54 -15.30 11.82
CA MET A 5 2.69 -14.11 10.99
C MET A 5 3.20 -13.01 11.90
N ASN A 6 4.31 -12.41 11.48
CA ASN A 6 5.09 -11.43 12.21
C ASN A 6 4.20 -10.27 12.69
N ASP A 7 3.65 -10.35 13.92
CA ASP A 7 2.86 -9.28 14.54
C ASP A 7 3.60 -7.94 14.53
N ASN A 8 4.95 -7.98 14.46
CA ASN A 8 5.80 -6.81 14.27
C ASN A 8 5.47 -5.99 13.02
N PHE A 9 5.04 -6.58 11.89
CA PHE A 9 4.84 -5.81 10.65
C PHE A 9 3.73 -4.76 10.79
N LEU A 10 2.63 -5.11 11.47
CA LEU A 10 1.51 -4.20 11.70
C LEU A 10 1.62 -3.44 13.03
N ALA A 11 2.46 -3.88 13.96
CA ALA A 11 2.52 -3.33 15.31
C ALA A 11 3.27 -2.00 15.41
N THR A 12 4.06 -1.61 14.41
CA THR A 12 4.91 -0.41 14.48
C THR A 12 4.83 0.45 13.22
N PRO A 13 4.91 1.79 13.34
CA PRO A 13 5.12 2.68 12.20
C PRO A 13 6.52 2.54 11.57
N LEU A 14 7.43 1.80 12.22
CA LEU A 14 8.81 1.61 11.74
C LEU A 14 8.89 0.56 10.62
N PRO A 15 9.93 0.62 9.79
CA PRO A 15 10.20 -0.40 8.78
C PRO A 15 10.33 -1.82 9.37
N PRO A 16 10.03 -2.87 8.60
CA PRO A 16 9.68 -2.83 7.17
C PRO A 16 8.27 -2.29 6.92
N ASP A 17 8.13 -1.44 5.90
CA ASP A 17 6.86 -0.81 5.51
C ASP A 17 6.20 -1.52 4.32
N ILE A 18 6.98 -2.28 3.56
CA ILE A 18 6.56 -3.06 2.40
C ILE A 18 6.95 -4.52 2.63
N ALA A 19 6.05 -5.44 2.30
CA ALA A 19 6.32 -6.88 2.31
C ALA A 19 5.78 -7.56 1.05
N ASP A 20 6.38 -8.69 0.69
CA ASP A 20 5.83 -9.63 -0.28
C ASP A 20 5.20 -10.80 0.48
N MET A 21 4.01 -11.23 0.06
CA MET A 21 3.29 -12.33 0.69
C MET A 21 2.57 -13.19 -0.35
N THR A 22 2.36 -14.46 -0.02
CA THR A 22 1.42 -15.30 -0.75
C THR A 22 -0.03 -14.86 -0.50
N VAL A 23 -0.96 -15.31 -1.34
CA VAL A 23 -2.40 -15.05 -1.17
C VAL A 23 -2.92 -15.50 0.20
N PHE A 24 -2.44 -16.63 0.72
CA PHE A 24 -2.89 -17.16 2.02
C PHE A 24 -2.39 -16.31 3.20
N GLU A 25 -1.13 -15.88 3.15
CA GLU A 25 -0.55 -14.97 4.12
C GLU A 25 -1.27 -13.62 4.09
N ALA A 26 -1.46 -13.05 2.89
CA ALA A 26 -2.16 -11.78 2.70
C ALA A 26 -3.60 -11.82 3.25
N ALA A 27 -4.32 -12.93 3.07
CA ALA A 27 -5.66 -13.12 3.64
C ALA A 27 -5.64 -13.15 5.17
N ALA A 28 -4.69 -13.89 5.76
CA ALA A 28 -4.56 -13.99 7.21
C ALA A 28 -4.18 -12.63 7.85
N ILE A 29 -3.23 -11.91 7.27
CA ILE A 29 -2.80 -10.60 7.77
C ILE A 29 -3.86 -9.52 7.55
N SER A 30 -4.61 -9.54 6.43
CA SER A 30 -5.75 -8.65 6.20
C SER A 30 -6.79 -8.80 7.32
N ALA A 31 -7.12 -10.04 7.67
CA ALA A 31 -8.05 -10.32 8.76
C ALA A 31 -7.52 -9.83 10.11
N SER A 32 -6.23 -10.01 10.40
CA SER A 32 -5.58 -9.48 11.62
C SER A 32 -5.54 -7.95 11.64
N ALA A 33 -5.21 -7.31 10.52
CA ALA A 33 -5.16 -5.85 10.38
C ALA A 33 -6.52 -5.22 10.67
N ARG A 34 -7.60 -5.76 10.08
CA ARG A 34 -8.96 -5.28 10.34
C ARG A 34 -9.32 -5.39 11.83
N ARG A 35 -8.98 -6.51 12.50
CA ARG A 35 -9.16 -6.66 13.96
C ARG A 35 -8.33 -5.66 14.77
N ALA A 36 -7.16 -5.26 14.27
CA ALA A 36 -6.27 -4.28 14.91
C ALA A 36 -6.65 -2.81 14.59
N GLY A 37 -7.75 -2.59 13.87
CA GLY A 37 -8.30 -1.27 13.54
C GLY A 37 -7.76 -0.64 12.25
N PHE A 38 -7.06 -1.40 11.42
CA PHE A 38 -6.60 -0.89 10.12
C PHE A 38 -7.78 -0.71 9.15
N ALA A 39 -7.78 0.40 8.43
CA ALA A 39 -8.47 0.49 7.16
C ALA A 39 -7.65 -0.28 6.12
N VAL A 40 -8.25 -1.29 5.51
CA VAL A 40 -7.59 -2.17 4.55
C VAL A 40 -8.18 -1.97 3.16
N PHE A 41 -7.32 -1.64 2.21
CA PHE A 41 -7.64 -1.40 0.81
C PHE A 41 -6.99 -2.48 -0.06
N GLU A 42 -7.66 -2.82 -1.16
CA GLU A 42 -7.22 -3.87 -2.08
C GLU A 42 -7.16 -3.30 -3.50
N LEU A 43 -5.98 -3.43 -4.11
CA LEU A 43 -5.66 -3.06 -5.48
C LEU A 43 -5.44 -4.32 -6.30
N ASP A 44 -5.71 -4.25 -7.60
CA ASP A 44 -5.51 -5.35 -8.53
C ASP A 44 -4.41 -4.98 -9.52
N GLY A 45 -3.25 -5.63 -9.37
CA GLY A 45 -2.08 -5.46 -10.24
C GLY A 45 -2.34 -5.82 -11.69
N ALA A 46 -3.35 -6.64 -11.99
CA ALA A 46 -3.74 -6.91 -13.37
C ALA A 46 -4.29 -5.66 -14.08
N GLY A 47 -4.80 -4.67 -13.34
CA GLY A 47 -5.24 -3.36 -13.86
C GLY A 47 -4.11 -2.34 -14.03
N MET A 48 -2.89 -2.64 -13.57
CA MET A 48 -1.81 -1.65 -13.40
C MET A 48 -0.60 -1.90 -14.31
N LYS A 49 -0.83 -2.43 -15.51
CA LYS A 49 0.24 -2.89 -16.44
C LYS A 49 0.96 -1.77 -17.20
N ALA A 50 0.55 -0.53 -17.03
CA ALA A 50 1.18 0.67 -17.60
C ALA A 50 0.95 1.85 -16.66
N LYS A 51 1.85 2.84 -16.66
CA LYS A 51 1.78 3.98 -15.73
C LYS A 51 0.41 4.70 -15.72
N PRO A 52 -0.21 5.06 -16.86
CA PRO A 52 -1.53 5.71 -16.82
C PRO A 52 -2.62 4.81 -16.19
N ALA A 53 -2.64 3.52 -16.55
CA ALA A 53 -3.60 2.56 -16.00
C ALA A 53 -3.40 2.33 -14.50
N LEU A 54 -2.13 2.28 -14.05
CA LEU A 54 -1.76 2.21 -12.64
C LEU A 54 -2.27 3.44 -11.87
N MET A 55 -1.98 4.65 -12.35
CA MET A 55 -2.39 5.90 -11.70
C MET A 55 -3.91 5.95 -11.55
N GLU A 56 -4.62 5.66 -12.64
CA GLU A 56 -6.08 5.65 -12.68
C GLU A 56 -6.68 4.57 -11.75
N HIS A 57 -6.09 3.37 -11.73
CA HIS A 57 -6.53 2.28 -10.86
C HIS A 57 -6.35 2.61 -9.38
N ILE A 58 -5.19 3.14 -9.00
CA ILE A 58 -4.91 3.54 -7.61
C ILE A 58 -5.85 4.66 -7.17
N ALA A 59 -5.96 5.73 -7.96
CA ALA A 59 -6.80 6.87 -7.63
C ALA A 59 -8.26 6.46 -7.38
N ARG A 60 -8.81 5.62 -8.26
CA ARG A 60 -10.17 5.09 -8.06
C ARG A 60 -10.30 4.20 -6.83
N SER A 61 -9.39 3.24 -6.67
CA SER A 61 -9.51 2.21 -5.64
C SER A 61 -9.28 2.77 -4.22
N LEU A 62 -8.46 3.81 -4.11
CA LEU A 62 -8.20 4.51 -2.85
C LEU A 62 -9.11 5.73 -2.64
N ALA A 63 -10.03 5.99 -3.58
CA ALA A 63 -10.96 7.12 -3.60
C ALA A 63 -10.27 8.49 -3.45
N PHE A 64 -9.21 8.71 -4.24
CA PHE A 64 -8.53 10.01 -4.29
C PHE A 64 -9.47 11.12 -4.81
N PRO A 65 -9.33 12.34 -4.29
CA PRO A 65 -9.93 13.55 -4.85
C PRO A 65 -9.68 13.75 -6.36
N GLY A 66 -10.62 14.45 -7.01
CA GLY A 66 -10.60 14.65 -8.48
C GLY A 66 -9.49 15.56 -9.02
N ASP A 67 -8.72 16.21 -8.15
CA ASP A 67 -7.54 17.00 -8.46
C ASP A 67 -6.22 16.19 -8.37
N PHE A 68 -6.31 14.86 -8.31
CA PHE A 68 -5.14 13.98 -8.33
C PHE A 68 -4.26 14.23 -9.57
N GLY A 69 -3.03 14.68 -9.34
CA GLY A 69 -2.02 14.81 -10.39
C GLY A 69 -1.51 13.44 -10.79
N GLU A 70 -1.62 13.06 -12.06
CA GLU A 70 -1.20 11.74 -12.58
C GLU A 70 0.34 11.60 -12.70
N ASN A 71 1.08 11.97 -11.66
CA ASN A 71 2.53 11.86 -11.56
C ASN A 71 2.96 11.20 -10.24
N TRP A 72 4.24 10.83 -10.14
CA TRP A 72 4.74 10.06 -8.98
C TRP A 72 4.79 10.87 -7.70
N ASP A 73 5.16 12.14 -7.75
CA ASP A 73 5.24 13.00 -6.56
C ASP A 73 3.84 13.21 -5.95
N ALA A 74 2.85 13.47 -6.79
CA ALA A 74 1.45 13.55 -6.36
C ALA A 74 0.96 12.22 -5.77
N LEU A 75 1.36 11.07 -6.34
CA LEU A 75 1.03 9.77 -5.77
C LEU A 75 1.68 9.57 -4.38
N ILE A 76 2.94 9.96 -4.21
CA ILE A 76 3.62 9.90 -2.91
C ILE A 76 2.85 10.73 -1.87
N ASP A 77 2.49 11.96 -2.21
CA ASP A 77 1.80 12.88 -1.31
C ASP A 77 0.42 12.33 -0.91
N TYR A 78 -0.37 11.89 -1.89
CA TYR A 78 -1.72 11.37 -1.63
C TYR A 78 -1.70 10.05 -0.85
N LEU A 79 -0.76 9.15 -1.14
CA LEU A 79 -0.58 7.93 -0.34
C LEU A 79 -0.16 8.26 1.09
N GLY A 80 0.77 9.21 1.27
CA GLY A 80 1.22 9.68 2.58
C GLY A 80 0.09 10.31 3.41
N ASP A 81 -0.89 10.92 2.73
CA ASP A 81 -2.02 11.61 3.36
C ASP A 81 -3.28 10.73 3.54
N MET A 82 -3.21 9.43 3.19
CA MET A 82 -4.32 8.48 3.33
C MET A 82 -4.99 8.50 4.71
N ALA A 83 -4.20 8.68 5.76
CA ALA A 83 -4.74 8.73 7.12
C ALA A 83 -5.70 9.91 7.34
N ASN A 84 -5.45 11.04 6.68
CA ASN A 84 -6.29 12.23 6.75
C ASN A 84 -7.52 12.12 5.87
N PHE A 85 -7.42 11.51 4.69
CA PHE A 85 -8.57 11.24 3.81
C PHE A 85 -9.56 10.26 4.47
N HIS A 86 -9.04 9.17 5.02
CA HIS A 86 -9.85 8.09 5.58
C HIS A 86 -10.12 8.21 7.09
N LYS A 87 -9.65 9.28 7.73
CA LYS A 87 -9.76 9.53 9.18
C LYS A 87 -9.34 8.32 10.03
N ASN A 88 -8.29 7.62 9.59
CA ASN A 88 -7.77 6.43 10.24
C ASN A 88 -6.23 6.45 10.19
N ASN A 89 -5.57 6.37 11.33
CA ASN A 89 -4.11 6.41 11.40
C ASN A 89 -3.43 5.05 11.10
N LYS A 90 -4.19 4.00 10.80
CA LYS A 90 -3.69 2.67 10.46
C LYS A 90 -4.23 2.26 9.10
N ILE A 91 -3.38 2.30 8.09
CA ILE A 91 -3.73 2.01 6.70
C ILE A 91 -2.90 0.83 6.21
N LEU A 92 -3.56 -0.17 5.64
CA LEU A 92 -2.93 -1.30 4.96
C LEU A 92 -3.43 -1.35 3.52
N ILE A 93 -2.52 -1.37 2.55
CA ILE A 93 -2.86 -1.46 1.13
C ILE A 93 -2.29 -2.78 0.60
N LEU A 94 -3.17 -3.64 0.10
CA LEU A 94 -2.84 -4.91 -0.53
C LEU A 94 -2.83 -4.72 -2.04
N ILE A 95 -1.77 -5.17 -2.71
CA ILE A 95 -1.63 -5.14 -4.17
C ILE A 95 -1.67 -6.60 -4.64
N GLY A 96 -2.86 -7.04 -5.03
CA GLY A 96 -3.11 -8.35 -5.63
C GLY A 96 -2.43 -8.48 -7.00
N ALA A 97 -2.18 -9.72 -7.44
CA ALA A 97 -1.61 -10.00 -8.76
C ALA A 97 -0.38 -9.13 -9.10
N ALA A 98 0.49 -8.85 -8.12
CA ALA A 98 1.63 -7.95 -8.27
C ALA A 98 2.61 -8.41 -9.37
N ALA A 99 2.68 -9.73 -9.59
CA ALA A 99 3.46 -10.34 -10.66
C ALA A 99 3.03 -9.90 -12.08
N GLU A 100 1.77 -9.51 -12.29
CA GLU A 100 1.29 -9.00 -13.59
C GLU A 100 1.92 -7.64 -13.93
N ILE A 101 2.14 -6.79 -12.92
CA ILE A 101 2.81 -5.49 -13.09
C ILE A 101 4.27 -5.76 -13.47
N ALA A 102 4.96 -6.57 -12.67
CA ALA A 102 6.36 -6.91 -12.89
C ALA A 102 6.60 -7.62 -14.24
N GLY A 103 5.70 -8.50 -14.65
CA GLY A 103 5.77 -9.20 -15.93
C GLY A 103 5.50 -8.29 -17.13
N SER A 104 4.71 -7.23 -16.96
CA SER A 104 4.41 -6.26 -18.02
C SER A 104 5.51 -5.20 -18.15
N ASP A 105 5.95 -4.64 -17.03
CA ASP A 105 7.00 -3.63 -16.96
C ASP A 105 7.73 -3.71 -15.60
N PRO A 106 8.93 -4.33 -15.55
CA PRO A 106 9.74 -4.42 -14.34
C PRO A 106 10.18 -3.05 -13.79
N ALA A 107 10.39 -2.06 -14.65
CA ALA A 107 10.81 -0.73 -14.23
C ALA A 107 9.66 -0.01 -13.53
N LEU A 108 8.44 -0.08 -14.11
CA LEU A 108 7.22 0.42 -13.48
C LEU A 108 6.98 -0.21 -12.10
N TYR A 109 7.17 -1.53 -12.00
CA TYR A 109 7.02 -2.24 -10.72
C TYR A 109 8.02 -1.76 -9.67
N SER A 110 9.30 -1.63 -10.03
CA SER A 110 10.33 -1.11 -9.14
C SER A 110 10.04 0.33 -8.70
N GLU A 111 9.56 1.17 -9.62
CA GLU A 111 9.21 2.56 -9.35
C GLU A 111 8.01 2.68 -8.41
N LEU A 112 6.95 1.87 -8.62
CA LEU A 112 5.80 1.78 -7.72
C LEU A 112 6.23 1.41 -6.30
N ARG A 113 7.10 0.39 -6.13
CA ARG A 113 7.58 0.00 -4.79
C ARG A 113 8.37 1.11 -4.11
N ASN A 114 9.20 1.84 -4.87
CA ASN A 114 9.92 2.99 -4.34
C ASN A 114 8.96 4.09 -3.87
N VAL A 115 7.94 4.41 -4.68
CA VAL A 115 6.89 5.38 -4.35
C VAL A 115 6.12 4.99 -3.09
N CYS A 116 5.72 3.72 -2.94
CA CYS A 116 5.10 3.22 -1.72
C CYS A 116 6.00 3.43 -0.49
N GLY A 117 7.30 3.17 -0.62
CA GLY A 117 8.26 3.33 0.48
C GLY A 117 8.43 4.78 0.90
N LEU A 118 8.53 5.68 -0.07
CA LEU A 118 8.58 7.13 0.17
C LEU A 118 7.29 7.64 0.82
N ALA A 119 6.12 7.17 0.38
CA ALA A 119 4.85 7.52 1.00
C ALA A 119 4.76 7.06 2.47
N CYS A 120 5.22 5.85 2.78
CA CYS A 120 5.31 5.37 4.17
C CYS A 120 6.23 6.25 5.01
N ASN A 121 7.36 6.68 4.45
CA ASN A 121 8.28 7.58 5.13
C ASN A 121 7.63 8.94 5.41
N ASN A 122 7.01 9.55 4.41
CA ASN A 122 6.31 10.83 4.54
C ASN A 122 5.20 10.76 5.60
N ALA A 123 4.35 9.73 5.53
CA ALA A 123 3.28 9.52 6.50
C ALA A 123 3.82 9.45 7.94
N ARG A 124 4.92 8.71 8.15
CA ARG A 124 5.57 8.60 9.45
C ARG A 124 6.20 9.92 9.89
N GLU A 125 6.93 10.60 9.02
CA GLU A 125 7.62 11.86 9.35
C GLU A 125 6.63 12.97 9.69
N TRP A 126 5.64 13.22 8.83
CA TRP A 126 4.66 14.29 9.02
C TRP A 126 3.77 14.07 10.24
N SER A 127 3.45 12.82 10.54
CA SER A 127 2.67 12.45 11.72
C SER A 127 3.50 12.26 13.00
N LYS A 128 4.83 12.42 12.94
CA LYS A 128 5.76 12.11 14.04
C LYS A 128 5.59 10.68 14.58
N GLY A 129 5.32 9.73 13.68
CA GLY A 129 5.13 8.30 13.98
C GLY A 129 3.72 7.91 14.43
N ALA A 130 2.74 8.82 14.37
CA ALA A 130 1.36 8.51 14.75
C ALA A 130 0.58 7.71 13.69
N VAL A 131 1.01 7.76 12.43
CA VAL A 131 0.42 7.02 11.31
C VAL A 131 1.24 5.78 10.99
N ILE A 132 0.53 4.65 10.83
CA ILE A 132 1.05 3.39 10.32
C ILE A 132 0.47 3.18 8.92
N LEU A 133 1.30 3.32 7.89
CA LEU A 133 0.96 3.00 6.50
C LEU A 133 1.82 1.81 6.06
N LYS A 134 1.18 0.74 5.59
CA LYS A 134 1.86 -0.49 5.16
C LYS A 134 1.36 -0.95 3.79
N PHE A 135 2.26 -1.53 3.00
CA PHE A 135 1.94 -2.12 1.71
C PHE A 135 2.32 -3.61 1.69
N ILE A 136 1.46 -4.43 1.07
CA ILE A 136 1.76 -5.83 0.81
C ILE A 136 1.54 -6.10 -0.67
N PHE A 137 2.58 -6.61 -1.33
CA PHE A 137 2.52 -7.08 -2.71
C PHE A 137 2.29 -8.58 -2.71
N ILE A 138 1.26 -9.02 -3.42
CA ILE A 138 0.80 -10.41 -3.41
C ILE A 138 1.21 -11.07 -4.73
N SER A 139 1.99 -12.14 -4.63
CA SER A 139 2.44 -12.98 -5.75
C SER A 139 1.93 -14.41 -5.62
#